data_AF-A0A660M5X2-F1
#
_entry.id   AF-A0A660M5X2-F1
#
_cell.length_a   1.000
_cell.length_b   1.000
_cell.length_c   1.000
_cell.angle_alpha   90.00
_cell.angle_beta   90.00
_cell.angle_gamma   90.00
#
_symmetry.space_group_name_H-M   'P 1'
#
loop_
_entity.id
_entity.type
_entity.pdbx_description
1 polymer ?
#
loop_
_entity_poly.entity_id
_entity_poly.type
_entity_poly.pdbx_seq_one_letter_code
_entity_poly.pdbx_strand_id
1 'polypeptide(L)'
;MAGFSIDFFIFLCYYSYVLKQKTKRNQMKQKKIKKVIEYFDPIFKKNFKLKIEKNNKEIKIELPNEKNFFRGVSFSENVSLKKLANGNWIKTLHAKFGEGAEEMFGVNEINEESELESRDVRIIAFIEKSLA
;
A
#
# COMPACT_ATOMS: atom_id res chain seq x y z
N MET A 1 -3.61 48.31 -29.88
CA MET A 1 -4.04 46.90 -29.79
C MET A 1 -2.81 46.04 -30.02
N ALA A 2 -2.26 45.43 -28.97
CA ALA A 2 -1.03 44.63 -29.08
C ALA A 2 -1.37 43.32 -29.84
N GLY A 3 -0.95 43.24 -31.10
CA GLY A 3 -1.11 42.06 -31.92
C GLY A 3 -0.19 40.96 -31.42
N PHE A 4 -0.75 39.95 -30.76
CA PHE A 4 -0.03 38.71 -30.48
C PHE A 4 0.31 38.06 -31.83
N SER A 5 1.61 37.97 -32.15
CA SER A 5 2.07 37.26 -33.34
C SER A 5 1.64 35.79 -33.26
N ILE A 6 1.07 35.28 -34.36
CA ILE A 6 0.72 33.87 -34.54
C ILE A 6 1.92 32.95 -34.25
N ASP A 7 3.14 33.39 -34.58
CA ASP A 7 4.36 32.62 -34.34
C ASP A 7 4.64 32.45 -32.84
N PHE A 8 4.34 33.47 -32.03
CA PHE A 8 4.49 33.40 -30.57
C PHE A 8 3.47 32.44 -29.95
N PHE A 9 2.25 32.40 -30.49
CA PHE A 9 1.21 31.45 -30.06
C PHE A 9 1.61 30.00 -30.38
N ILE A 10 2.13 29.75 -31.59
CA ILE A 10 2.63 28.43 -31.99
C ILE A 10 3.78 27.97 -31.07
N PHE A 11 4.71 28.88 -30.73
CA PHE A 11 5.80 28.58 -29.80
C PHE A 11 5.29 28.18 -28.40
N LEU A 12 4.30 28.91 -27.86
CA LEU A 12 3.67 28.60 -26.57
C LEU A 12 2.94 27.24 -26.58
N CYS A 13 2.23 26.93 -27.67
CA CYS A 13 1.58 25.64 -27.85
C CYS A 13 2.59 24.49 -27.92
N TYR A 14 3.67 24.67 -28.69
CA TYR A 14 4.74 23.67 -28.81
C TYR A 14 5.46 23.46 -27.47
N TYR A 15 5.80 24.55 -26.78
CA TYR A 15 6.47 24.48 -25.47
C TYR A 15 5.58 23.77 -24.43
N SER A 16 4.29 24.08 -24.40
CA SER A 16 3.31 23.41 -23.54
C SER A 16 3.17 21.91 -23.87
N TYR A 17 3.19 21.55 -25.16
CA TYR A 17 3.15 20.17 -25.61
C TYR A 17 4.41 19.38 -25.19
N VAL A 18 5.60 19.97 -25.33
CA VAL A 18 6.87 19.37 -24.90
C VAL A 18 6.91 19.18 -23.38
N LEU A 19 6.42 20.16 -22.61
CA LEU A 19 6.28 20.02 -21.15
C LEU A 19 5.35 18.86 -20.79
N LYS A 20 4.16 18.78 -21.42
CA LYS A 20 3.20 17.70 -21.20
C LYS A 20 3.77 16.31 -21.54
N GLN A 21 4.60 16.21 -22.57
CA GLN A 21 5.32 14.97 -22.90
C GLN A 21 6.39 14.59 -21.86
N LYS A 22 7.13 15.57 -21.32
CA LYS A 22 8.08 15.32 -20.22
C LYS A 22 7.36 14.82 -18.95
N THR A 23 6.21 15.38 -18.61
CA THR A 23 5.40 14.91 -17.45
C THR A 23 4.88 13.49 -17.65
N LYS A 24 4.38 13.16 -18.85
CA LYS A 24 3.93 11.79 -19.19
C LYS A 24 5.08 10.76 -19.14
N ARG A 25 6.27 11.11 -19.63
CA ARG A 25 7.47 10.25 -19.52
C ARG A 25 7.92 10.03 -18.08
N ASN A 26 7.80 11.02 -17.21
CA ASN A 26 8.11 10.87 -15.78
C ASN A 26 7.06 10.02 -15.03
N GLN A 27 5.77 10.09 -15.42
CA GLN A 27 4.73 9.20 -14.88
C GLN A 27 4.90 7.74 -15.33
N MET A 28 5.37 7.48 -16.55
CA MET A 28 5.68 6.12 -17.03
C MET A 28 6.89 5.44 -16.33
N LYS A 29 7.68 6.16 -15.53
CA LYS A 29 8.89 5.63 -14.88
C LYS A 29 8.73 5.20 -13.42
N GLN A 30 7.52 5.23 -12.85
CA GLN A 30 7.26 4.60 -11.54
C GLN A 30 6.71 3.18 -11.77
N LYS A 31 7.61 2.24 -12.06
CA LYS A 31 7.28 0.82 -12.13
C LYS A 31 6.85 0.34 -10.74
N LYS A 32 5.54 0.28 -10.48
CA LYS A 32 4.98 -0.44 -9.32
C LYS A 32 5.34 -1.91 -9.47
N ILE A 33 6.27 -2.39 -8.64
CA ILE A 33 6.59 -3.82 -8.59
C ILE A 33 5.61 -4.46 -7.63
N LYS A 34 4.72 -5.32 -8.15
CA LYS A 34 3.89 -6.21 -7.34
C LYS A 34 4.52 -7.59 -7.33
N LYS A 35 4.93 -8.07 -6.16
CA LYS A 35 5.52 -9.40 -5.97
C LYS A 35 4.77 -10.14 -4.88
N VAL A 36 4.59 -11.45 -5.07
CA VAL A 36 4.12 -12.34 -4.00
C VAL A 36 5.32 -13.14 -3.53
N ILE A 37 5.58 -13.14 -2.23
CA ILE A 37 6.67 -13.92 -1.62
C ILE A 37 6.07 -14.85 -0.58
N GLU A 38 6.55 -16.09 -0.55
CA GLU A 38 6.20 -17.04 0.51
C GLU A 38 7.10 -16.80 1.72
N TYR A 39 6.48 -16.61 2.88
CA TYR A 39 7.13 -16.42 4.16
C TYR A 39 6.75 -17.57 5.09
N PHE A 40 7.73 -18.31 5.57
CA PHE A 40 7.53 -19.31 6.60
C PHE A 40 7.48 -18.63 7.97
N ASP A 41 6.35 -18.70 8.65
CA ASP A 41 6.21 -18.18 10.00
C ASP A 41 6.59 -19.27 11.02
N PRO A 42 7.64 -19.04 11.83
CA PRO A 42 8.08 -20.02 12.81
C PRO A 42 7.07 -20.24 13.95
N ILE A 43 6.18 -19.27 14.24
CA ILE A 43 5.18 -19.39 15.30
C ILE A 43 4.06 -20.33 14.84
N PHE A 44 3.50 -20.05 13.68
CA PHE A 44 2.38 -20.83 13.13
C PHE A 44 2.83 -22.09 12.38
N LYS A 45 4.15 -22.27 12.19
CA LYS A 45 4.78 -23.34 11.41
C LYS A 45 4.13 -23.50 10.04
N LYS A 46 3.80 -22.38 9.40
CA LYS A 46 3.02 -22.33 8.15
C LYS A 46 3.59 -21.28 7.20
N ASN A 47 3.47 -21.56 5.90
CA ASN A 47 3.78 -20.60 4.85
C ASN A 47 2.61 -19.64 4.61
N PHE A 48 2.92 -18.36 4.61
CA PHE A 48 2.01 -17.28 4.26
C PHE A 48 2.44 -16.63 2.96
N LYS A 49 1.47 -16.27 2.12
CA LYS A 49 1.72 -15.52 0.88
C LYS A 49 1.63 -14.03 1.18
N LEU A 50 2.78 -13.37 1.23
CA LEU A 50 2.87 -11.93 1.44
C LEU A 50 2.77 -11.22 0.09
N LYS A 51 1.85 -10.27 -0.03
CA LYS A 51 1.79 -9.40 -1.21
C LYS A 51 2.62 -8.15 -0.94
N ILE A 52 3.55 -7.86 -1.83
CA ILE A 52 4.47 -6.74 -1.69
C ILE A 52 4.24 -5.80 -2.85
N GLU A 53 3.97 -4.54 -2.53
CA GLU A 53 3.97 -3.44 -3.49
C GLU A 53 5.17 -2.54 -3.19
N LYS A 54 6.12 -2.48 -4.12
CA LYS A 54 7.29 -1.59 -4.03
C LYS A 54 7.20 -0.50 -5.09
N ASN A 55 7.31 0.73 -4.62
CA ASN A 55 7.61 1.93 -5.39
C ASN A 55 9.01 2.44 -5.05
N ASN A 56 9.55 3.37 -5.84
CA ASN A 56 10.88 3.94 -5.58
C ASN A 56 11.06 4.55 -4.17
N LYS A 57 9.97 4.86 -3.46
CA LYS A 57 9.99 5.51 -2.14
C LYS A 57 9.20 4.77 -1.05
N GLU A 58 8.37 3.80 -1.41
CA GLU A 58 7.45 3.16 -0.47
C GLU A 58 7.46 1.65 -0.67
N ILE A 59 7.43 0.91 0.43
CA ILE A 59 7.23 -0.54 0.46
C ILE A 59 5.95 -0.78 1.25
N LYS A 60 4.99 -1.47 0.65
CA LYS A 60 3.80 -1.97 1.33
C LYS A 60 3.84 -3.49 1.32
N ILE A 61 3.60 -4.09 2.48
CA ILE A 61 3.46 -5.54 2.66
C ILE A 61 2.03 -5.78 3.16
N GLU A 62 1.26 -6.58 2.46
CA GLU A 62 -0.06 -7.04 2.90
C GLU A 62 0.05 -8.49 3.33
N LEU A 63 -0.36 -8.75 4.57
CA LEU A 63 -0.51 -10.11 5.09
C LEU A 63 -1.80 -10.74 4.51
N PRO A 64 -1.89 -12.08 4.51
CA PRO A 64 -3.12 -12.77 4.13
C PRO A 64 -4.31 -12.29 4.95
N ASN A 65 -5.47 -12.22 4.30
CA ASN A 65 -6.72 -11.94 4.99
C ASN A 65 -7.09 -13.16 5.86
N GLU A 66 -7.27 -12.93 7.15
CA GLU A 66 -7.64 -13.96 8.12
C GLU A 66 -9.13 -13.82 8.45
N LYS A 67 -9.85 -14.94 8.42
CA LYS A 67 -11.28 -14.99 8.79
C LYS A 67 -11.39 -15.46 10.23
N ASN A 68 -12.09 -14.69 11.04
CA ASN A 68 -12.26 -14.91 12.46
C ASN A 68 -13.74 -14.84 12.84
N PHE A 69 -14.04 -15.27 14.07
CA PHE A 69 -15.40 -15.27 14.61
C PHE A 69 -15.35 -14.89 16.08
N PHE A 70 -16.13 -13.88 16.46
CA PHE A 70 -16.18 -13.40 17.83
C PHE A 70 -17.63 -13.11 18.25
N ARG A 71 -18.06 -13.71 19.37
CA ARG A 71 -19.36 -13.50 20.01
C ARG A 71 -20.61 -13.67 19.12
N GLY A 72 -20.53 -14.41 18.02
CA GLY A 72 -21.66 -14.56 17.09
C GLY A 72 -21.46 -13.84 15.75
N VAL A 73 -20.47 -12.96 15.64
CA VAL A 73 -20.18 -12.18 14.45
C VAL A 73 -18.91 -12.71 13.78
N SER A 74 -19.04 -13.07 12.51
CA SER A 74 -17.88 -13.35 11.65
C SER A 74 -17.21 -12.04 11.25
N PHE A 75 -15.88 -12.01 11.20
CA PHE A 75 -15.14 -10.86 10.68
C PHE A 75 -13.92 -11.30 9.89
N SER A 76 -13.44 -10.41 9.02
CA SER A 76 -12.23 -10.61 8.24
C SER A 76 -11.22 -9.53 8.61
N GLU A 77 -9.99 -9.93 8.89
CA GLU A 77 -8.92 -9.06 9.30
C GLU A 77 -7.80 -9.03 8.25
N ASN A 78 -7.39 -7.84 7.88
CA ASN A 78 -6.23 -7.62 7.03
C ASN A 78 -5.22 -6.73 7.75
N VAL A 79 -3.99 -7.22 7.84
CA VAL A 79 -2.86 -6.44 8.36
C VAL A 79 -2.00 -5.98 7.19
N SER A 80 -1.67 -4.69 7.19
CA SER A 80 -0.73 -4.12 6.22
C SER A 80 0.40 -3.38 6.93
N LEU A 81 1.61 -3.56 6.43
CA LEU A 81 2.82 -2.90 6.91
C LEU A 81 3.30 -1.95 5.81
N LYS A 82 3.48 -0.66 6.14
CA LYS A 82 3.95 0.34 5.19
C LYS A 82 5.23 1.00 5.70
N LYS A 83 6.26 1.04 4.84
CA LYS A 83 7.47 1.84 5.07
C LYS A 83 7.22 3.28 4.64
N LEU A 84 7.40 4.20 5.58
CA LEU A 84 7.30 5.64 5.39
C LEU A 84 8.59 6.21 4.78
N ALA A 85 8.50 7.44 4.25
CA ALA A 85 9.63 8.13 3.63
C ALA A 85 10.79 8.43 4.60
N ASN A 86 10.51 8.52 5.90
CA ASN A 86 11.50 8.70 6.96
C ASN A 86 12.19 7.38 7.38
N GLY A 87 11.82 6.25 6.77
CA GLY A 87 12.36 4.93 7.08
C GLY A 87 11.59 4.14 8.15
N ASN A 88 10.67 4.78 8.86
CA ASN A 88 9.84 4.12 9.88
C ASN A 88 8.79 3.21 9.22
N TRP A 89 8.39 2.19 9.96
CA TRP A 89 7.32 1.28 9.56
C TRP A 89 6.06 1.55 10.37
N ILE A 90 4.92 1.56 9.70
CA ILE A 90 3.59 1.62 10.32
C ILE A 90 2.83 0.34 10.04
N LYS A 91 2.02 -0.10 10.99
CA LYS A 91 1.07 -1.19 10.84
C LYS A 91 -0.34 -0.63 10.84
N THR A 92 -1.13 -1.06 9.87
CA THR A 92 -2.55 -0.76 9.79
C THR A 92 -3.32 -2.07 9.84
N LEU A 93 -4.22 -2.17 10.81
CA LEU A 93 -5.16 -3.27 10.98
C LEU A 93 -6.50 -2.83 10.44
N HIS A 94 -7.03 -3.59 9.49
CA HIS A 94 -8.35 -3.37 8.93
C HIS A 94 -9.21 -4.60 9.18
N ALA A 95 -10.18 -4.48 10.08
CA ALA A 95 -11.17 -5.51 10.37
C ALA A 95 -12.52 -5.12 9.78
N LYS A 96 -13.13 -6.02 9.02
CA LYS A 96 -14.49 -5.86 8.49
C LYS A 96 -15.39 -6.91 9.12
N PHE A 97 -16.43 -6.46 9.80
CA PHE A 97 -17.36 -7.32 10.49
C PHE A 97 -18.56 -7.71 9.59
N GLY A 98 -19.15 -8.86 9.88
CA GLY A 98 -20.32 -9.39 9.21
C GLY A 98 -21.63 -8.92 9.85
N GLU A 99 -22.71 -9.63 9.52
CA GLU A 99 -24.05 -9.34 10.05
C GLU A 99 -24.09 -9.45 11.58
N GLY A 100 -24.84 -8.55 12.23
CA GLY A 100 -24.96 -8.45 13.69
C GLY A 100 -23.86 -7.61 14.36
N ALA A 101 -22.89 -7.08 13.62
CA ALA A 101 -21.77 -6.32 14.17
C ALA A 101 -22.17 -4.94 14.71
N GLU A 102 -22.96 -4.18 13.94
CA GLU A 102 -23.48 -2.88 14.37
C GLU A 102 -24.25 -3.00 15.69
N GLU A 103 -25.07 -4.04 15.82
CA GLU A 103 -25.90 -4.28 17.01
C GLU A 103 -25.05 -4.70 18.23
N MET A 104 -23.98 -5.47 18.00
CA MET A 104 -23.13 -5.99 19.07
C MET A 104 -21.98 -5.07 19.49
N PHE A 105 -21.40 -4.34 18.54
CA PHE A 105 -20.17 -3.56 18.73
C PHE A 105 -20.34 -2.08 18.36
N GLY A 106 -21.47 -1.68 17.77
CA GLY A 106 -21.71 -0.31 17.31
C GLY A 106 -20.89 0.10 16.09
N VAL A 107 -20.18 -0.86 15.46
CA VAL A 107 -19.31 -0.62 14.30
C VAL A 107 -19.34 -1.82 13.35
N ASN A 108 -19.25 -1.54 12.04
CA ASN A 108 -19.15 -2.56 10.99
C ASN A 108 -17.73 -2.76 10.46
N GLU A 109 -16.83 -1.82 10.73
CA GLU A 109 -15.43 -1.89 10.36
C GLU A 109 -14.55 -1.13 11.36
N ILE A 110 -13.31 -1.61 11.50
CA ILE A 110 -12.25 -0.96 12.26
C ILE A 110 -11.07 -0.79 11.32
N ASN A 111 -10.49 0.41 11.30
CA ASN A 111 -9.29 0.72 10.54
C ASN A 111 -8.36 1.56 11.39
N GLU A 112 -7.39 0.90 12.02
CA GLU A 112 -6.57 1.49 13.06
C GLU A 112 -5.09 1.30 12.77
N GLU A 113 -4.30 2.31 13.11
CA GLU A 113 -2.86 2.17 13.22
C GLU A 113 -2.52 1.47 14.53
N SER A 114 -1.65 0.47 14.46
CA SER A 114 -1.27 -0.35 15.59
C SER A 114 0.25 -0.40 15.72
N GLU A 115 0.73 -0.75 16.90
CA GLU A 115 2.15 -0.93 17.15
C GLU A 115 2.69 -2.17 16.42
N LEU A 116 3.96 -2.11 16.05
CA LEU A 116 4.63 -3.25 15.43
C LEU A 116 4.86 -4.34 16.47
N GLU A 117 4.36 -5.54 16.19
CA GLU A 117 4.61 -6.71 17.00
C GLU A 117 5.91 -7.40 16.57
N SER A 118 6.42 -8.31 17.41
CA SER A 118 7.62 -9.09 17.08
C SER A 118 7.47 -9.90 15.78
N ARG A 119 6.24 -10.31 15.43
CA ARG A 119 5.94 -10.98 14.15
C ARG A 119 6.17 -10.04 12.97
N ASP A 120 5.65 -8.83 13.06
CA ASP A 120 5.77 -7.80 12.02
C ASP A 120 7.25 -7.46 11.77
N VAL A 121 8.04 -7.29 12.83
CA VAL A 121 9.48 -7.04 12.75
C VAL A 121 10.22 -8.15 11.99
N ARG A 122 9.88 -9.42 12.23
CA ARG A 122 10.49 -10.55 11.51
C ARG A 122 10.12 -10.58 10.04
N ILE A 123 8.86 -10.28 9.72
CA ILE A 123 8.39 -10.19 8.33
C ILE A 123 9.13 -9.06 7.61
N ILE A 124 9.23 -7.89 8.24
CA ILE A 124 9.95 -6.73 7.71
C ILE A 124 11.41 -7.09 7.40
N ALA A 125 12.13 -7.67 8.37
CA ALA A 125 13.53 -8.05 8.18
C ALA A 125 13.72 -9.06 7.04
N PHE A 126 12.82 -10.05 6.92
CA PHE A 126 12.85 -11.01 5.83
C PHE A 126 12.62 -10.35 4.47
N ILE A 127 11.66 -9.43 4.37
CA ILE A 127 11.35 -8.72 3.13
C ILE A 127 12.47 -7.76 2.73
N GLU A 128 13.05 -7.03 3.68
CA GLU A 128 14.17 -6.14 3.41
C GLU A 128 15.38 -6.92 2.88
N LYS A 129 15.69 -8.08 3.48
CA LYS A 129 16.74 -8.99 2.97
C LYS A 129 16.42 -9.57 1.59
N SER A 130 15.14 -9.85 1.30
CA SER A 130 14.70 -10.44 0.02
C SER A 130 14.61 -9.41 -1.12
N LEU A 131 14.62 -8.11 -0.80
CA LEU A 131 14.51 -7.00 -1.75
C LEU A 131 15.82 -6.22 -1.92
N ALA A 132 16.83 -6.49 -1.09
CA ALA A 132 18.21 -6.02 -1.23
C ALA A 132 18.91 -6.74 -2.39
#